data_AF-A0A0S7BDD3-F1
#
_entry.id   AF-A0A0S7BDD3-F1
#
_cell.length_a   1.000
_cell.length_b   1.000
_cell.length_c   1.000
_cell.angle_alpha   90.00
_cell.angle_beta   90.00
_cell.angle_gamma   90.00
#
_symmetry.space_group_name_H-M   'P 1'
#
loop_
_entity.id
_entity.type
_entity.pdbx_description
1 polymer ?
#
loop_
_entity_poly.entity_id
_entity_poly.type
_entity_poly.pdbx_seq_one_letter_code
_entity_poly.pdbx_strand_id
1 'polypeptide(L)'
;MENNLPRIDPNTILTAEYDYIVQTAMQANEDRARVSNYYLAAAGAAVAAIIGAGFDSPTPPGVTIGFSLLFAGLGVIGILTLLQLARLRRAWRESVVAMNQLKDYYIAHCREIQLEKAFAWRGSTIPPAAKRNSLAYLLALSVILIASASLSAAYVYLCLTLDLPSAAQFMGAAAVFIAAGWFQLKIYDRWVG
;
A
#
# COMPACT_ATOMS: atom_id res chain seq x y z
N MET A 1 -25.77 27.41 41.59
CA MET A 1 -24.39 27.21 41.12
C MET A 1 -24.45 27.26 39.61
N GLU A 2 -24.28 28.47 39.06
CA GLU A 2 -24.33 28.73 37.63
C GLU A 2 -23.09 28.09 36.99
N ASN A 3 -23.31 27.20 36.02
CA ASN A 3 -22.26 26.45 35.34
C ASN A 3 -21.33 27.39 34.58
N ASN A 4 -20.22 27.81 35.21
CA ASN A 4 -19.07 28.46 34.57
C ASN A 4 -18.26 27.45 33.73
N LEU A 5 -18.91 26.80 32.76
CA LEU A 5 -18.17 26.09 31.73
C LEU A 5 -17.51 27.16 30.84
N PRO A 6 -16.18 27.11 30.62
CA PRO A 6 -15.52 28.06 29.75
C PRO A 6 -16.18 28.01 28.36
N ARG A 7 -16.65 29.16 27.85
CA ARG A 7 -17.18 29.25 26.48
C ARG A 7 -16.05 28.91 25.53
N ILE A 8 -16.09 27.72 24.94
CA ILE A 8 -15.12 27.31 23.93
C ILE A 8 -15.39 28.13 22.68
N ASP A 9 -14.39 28.87 22.22
CA ASP A 9 -14.45 29.60 20.95
C ASP A 9 -14.56 28.59 19.80
N PRO A 10 -15.61 28.67 18.96
CA PRO A 10 -15.79 27.77 17.81
C PRO A 10 -14.56 27.70 16.89
N ASN A 11 -13.83 28.80 16.70
CA ASN A 11 -12.63 28.80 15.86
C ASN A 11 -11.50 27.96 16.45
N THR A 12 -11.43 27.86 17.79
CA THR A 12 -10.46 27.00 18.46
C THR A 12 -10.76 25.52 18.18
N ILE A 13 -12.03 25.12 18.19
CA ILE A 13 -12.44 23.75 17.85
C ILE A 13 -12.14 23.45 16.38
N LEU A 14 -12.50 24.35 15.48
CA LEU A 14 -12.28 24.16 14.04
C LEU A 14 -10.79 24.11 13.69
N THR A 15 -9.95 24.89 14.38
CA THR A 15 -8.48 24.83 14.23
C THR A 15 -7.93 23.49 14.73
N ALA A 16 -8.37 23.04 15.91
CA ALA A 16 -7.98 21.75 16.46
C ALA A 16 -8.40 20.58 15.55
N GLU A 17 -9.59 20.64 14.96
CA GLU A 17 -10.08 19.66 13.98
C GLU A 17 -9.23 19.67 12.71
N TYR A 18 -8.88 20.86 12.18
CA TYR A 18 -7.98 20.97 11.04
C TYR A 18 -6.62 20.31 11.32
N ASP A 19 -6.03 20.61 12.46
CA ASP A 19 -4.73 20.05 12.86
C ASP A 19 -4.80 18.53 13.02
N TYR A 20 -5.86 18.02 13.63
CA TYR A 20 -6.12 16.59 13.74
C TYR A 20 -6.20 15.90 12.37
N ILE A 21 -6.94 16.49 11.43
CA ILE A 21 -7.09 15.96 10.07
C ILE A 21 -5.74 15.96 9.33
N VAL A 22 -4.96 17.03 9.44
CA VAL A 22 -3.63 17.14 8.83
C VAL A 22 -2.69 16.07 9.38
N GLN A 23 -2.63 15.90 10.70
CA GLN A 23 -1.80 14.87 11.34
C GLN A 23 -2.20 13.46 10.89
N THR A 24 -3.50 13.17 10.83
CA THR A 24 -4.02 11.88 10.36
C THR A 24 -3.63 11.61 8.90
N ALA A 25 -3.73 12.63 8.03
CA ALA A 25 -3.31 12.51 6.63
C ALA A 25 -1.80 12.28 6.48
N MET A 26 -0.98 12.98 7.29
CA MET A 26 0.48 12.81 7.30
C MET A 26 0.85 11.40 7.78
N GLN A 27 0.30 10.97 8.91
CA GLN A 27 0.55 9.64 9.48
C GLN A 27 0.17 8.54 8.49
N ALA A 28 -0.99 8.63 7.84
CA ALA A 28 -1.39 7.67 6.82
C ALA A 28 -0.40 7.61 5.64
N ASN A 29 0.25 8.72 5.29
CA ASN A 29 1.25 8.74 4.22
C ASN A 29 2.61 8.19 4.68
N GLU A 30 3.05 8.50 5.89
CA GLU A 30 4.26 7.95 6.50
C GLU A 30 4.17 6.44 6.69
N ASP A 31 3.03 5.93 7.17
CA ASP A 31 2.77 4.51 7.34
C ASP A 31 2.83 3.76 6.01
N ARG A 32 2.37 4.36 4.91
CA ARG A 32 2.47 3.76 3.58
C ARG A 32 3.91 3.56 3.15
N ALA A 33 4.76 4.57 3.33
CA ALA A 33 6.18 4.47 3.01
C ALA A 33 6.87 3.42 3.88
N ARG A 34 6.53 3.39 5.17
CA ARG A 34 7.08 2.43 6.14
C ARG A 34 6.73 0.99 5.77
N VAL A 35 5.45 0.71 5.51
CA VAL A 35 4.97 -0.63 5.13
C VAL A 35 5.61 -1.10 3.83
N SER A 36 5.71 -0.25 2.80
CA SER A 36 6.39 -0.64 1.56
C SER A 36 7.87 -0.92 1.77
N ASN A 37 8.55 -0.13 2.61
CA ASN A 37 9.97 -0.32 2.88
C ASN A 37 10.26 -1.61 3.64
N TYR A 38 9.44 -1.97 4.62
CA TYR A 38 9.58 -3.25 5.32
C TYR A 38 9.37 -4.44 4.40
N TYR A 39 8.40 -4.37 3.49
CA TYR A 39 8.19 -5.43 2.51
C TYR A 39 9.37 -5.56 1.54
N LEU A 40 9.88 -4.43 1.02
CA LEU A 40 11.06 -4.41 0.16
C LEU A 40 12.30 -4.98 0.86
N ALA A 41 12.51 -4.63 2.13
CA ALA A 41 13.61 -5.17 2.93
C ALA A 41 13.47 -6.68 3.14
N ALA A 42 12.27 -7.16 3.47
CA ALA A 42 12.01 -8.60 3.63
C ALA A 42 12.24 -9.38 2.32
N ALA A 43 11.79 -8.83 1.19
CA ALA A 43 12.02 -9.43 -0.12
C ALA A 43 13.52 -9.43 -0.49
N GLY A 44 14.22 -8.33 -0.24
CA GLY A 44 15.67 -8.23 -0.44
C GLY A 44 16.44 -9.23 0.42
N ALA A 45 16.04 -9.41 1.67
CA ALA A 45 16.62 -10.41 2.56
C ALA A 45 16.39 -11.85 2.06
N ALA A 46 15.21 -12.15 1.52
CA ALA A 46 14.93 -13.45 0.91
C ALA A 46 15.81 -13.73 -0.32
N VAL A 47 16.02 -12.72 -1.19
CA VAL A 47 16.95 -12.83 -2.33
C VAL A 47 18.39 -13.03 -1.84
N ALA A 48 18.83 -12.27 -0.83
CA ALA A 48 20.15 -12.43 -0.25
C ALA A 48 20.34 -13.83 0.36
N ALA A 49 19.31 -14.39 0.99
CA ALA A 49 19.33 -15.75 1.53
C ALA A 49 19.51 -16.80 0.44
N ILE A 50 18.86 -16.65 -0.74
CA ILE A 50 19.11 -17.53 -1.90
C ILE A 50 20.58 -17.48 -2.29
N ILE A 51 21.12 -16.27 -2.49
CA ILE A 51 22.49 -16.09 -2.99
C ILE A 51 23.50 -16.64 -1.97
N GLY A 52 23.27 -16.37 -0.68
CA GLY A 52 24.13 -16.84 0.41
C GLY A 52 24.03 -18.33 0.69
N ALA A 53 22.94 -19.00 0.31
CA ALA A 53 22.76 -20.43 0.53
C ALA A 53 23.73 -21.31 -0.28
N GLY A 54 24.35 -20.78 -1.34
CA GLY A 54 25.44 -21.44 -2.06
C GLY A 54 25.14 -22.89 -2.43
N PHE A 55 24.12 -23.11 -3.27
CA PHE A 55 23.64 -24.46 -3.56
C PHE A 55 24.70 -25.33 -4.23
N ASP A 56 25.18 -26.34 -3.50
CA ASP A 56 25.89 -27.47 -4.07
C ASP A 56 24.89 -28.46 -4.70
N SER A 57 25.27 -29.06 -5.84
CA SER A 57 24.45 -30.06 -6.52
C SER A 57 24.70 -31.46 -5.96
N PRO A 58 23.66 -32.26 -5.64
CA PRO A 58 22.23 -31.96 -5.68
C PRO A 58 21.70 -31.32 -4.38
N THR A 59 20.78 -30.36 -4.50
CA THR A 59 20.15 -29.69 -3.36
C THR A 59 19.17 -30.63 -2.63
N PRO A 60 19.27 -30.79 -1.30
CA PRO A 60 18.38 -31.67 -0.55
C PRO A 60 16.89 -31.25 -0.65
N PRO A 61 15.94 -32.19 -0.72
CA PRO A 61 14.50 -31.89 -0.82
C PRO A 61 13.97 -31.00 0.31
N GLY A 62 14.51 -31.13 1.53
CA GLY A 62 14.12 -30.28 2.65
C GLY A 62 14.44 -28.80 2.43
N VAL A 63 15.52 -28.49 1.70
CA VAL A 63 15.93 -27.12 1.38
C VAL A 63 15.00 -26.52 0.32
N THR A 64 14.67 -27.27 -0.73
CA THR A 64 13.73 -26.79 -1.77
C THR A 64 12.33 -26.56 -1.22
N ILE A 65 11.83 -27.44 -0.35
CA ILE A 65 10.56 -27.23 0.38
C ILE A 65 10.65 -25.97 1.26
N GLY A 66 11.74 -25.79 1.99
CA GLY A 66 11.96 -24.62 2.84
C GLY A 66 11.89 -23.31 2.05
N PHE A 67 12.57 -23.22 0.91
CA PHE A 67 12.48 -22.06 0.02
C PHE A 67 11.09 -21.89 -0.59
N SER A 68 10.42 -22.97 -0.99
CA SER A 68 9.04 -22.91 -1.49
C SER A 68 8.12 -22.26 -0.45
N LEU A 69 8.18 -22.70 0.81
CA LEU A 69 7.37 -22.14 1.90
C LEU A 69 7.72 -20.69 2.22
N LEU A 70 9.02 -20.36 2.24
CA LEU A 70 9.50 -18.99 2.45
C LEU A 70 8.92 -18.03 1.40
N PHE A 71 9.02 -18.39 0.13
CA PHE A 71 8.54 -17.57 -0.98
C PHE A 71 7.01 -17.50 -1.06
N ALA A 72 6.32 -18.58 -0.71
CA ALA A 72 4.86 -18.57 -0.58
C ALA A 72 4.43 -17.60 0.53
N GLY A 73 5.08 -17.66 1.69
CA GLY A 73 4.85 -16.73 2.80
C GLY A 73 5.11 -15.28 2.41
N LEU A 74 6.23 -15.01 1.73
CA LEU A 74 6.57 -13.68 1.23
C LEU A 74 5.54 -13.16 0.20
N GLY A 75 5.00 -14.04 -0.64
CA GLY A 75 3.90 -13.73 -1.55
C GLY A 75 2.61 -13.33 -0.81
N VAL A 76 2.22 -14.09 0.21
CA VAL A 76 1.05 -13.78 1.05
C VAL A 76 1.23 -12.46 1.80
N ILE A 77 2.40 -12.22 2.40
CA ILE A 77 2.73 -10.95 3.05
C ILE A 77 2.67 -9.79 2.04
N GLY A 78 3.09 -10.01 0.80
CA GLY A 78 2.97 -9.02 -0.28
C GLY A 78 1.53 -8.64 -0.60
N ILE A 79 0.63 -9.63 -0.66
CA ILE A 79 -0.81 -9.39 -0.85
C ILE A 79 -1.39 -8.58 0.33
N LEU A 80 -1.02 -8.93 1.56
CA LEU A 80 -1.47 -8.19 2.76
C LEU A 80 -0.94 -6.76 2.77
N THR A 81 0.33 -6.57 2.41
CA THR A 81 0.96 -5.25 2.25
C THR A 81 0.22 -4.41 1.22
N LEU A 82 -0.17 -5.01 0.09
CA LEU A 82 -0.95 -4.32 -0.94
C LEU A 82 -2.31 -3.85 -0.41
N LEU A 83 -3.00 -4.69 0.36
CA LEU A 83 -4.27 -4.33 0.99
C LEU A 83 -4.10 -3.19 2.01
N GLN A 84 -3.02 -3.20 2.78
CA GLN A 84 -2.69 -2.11 3.71
C GLN A 84 -2.44 -0.80 2.94
N LEU A 85 -1.65 -0.84 1.87
CA LEU A 85 -1.40 0.34 1.03
C LEU A 85 -2.68 0.92 0.41
N ALA A 86 -3.59 0.04 -0.03
CA ALA A 86 -4.89 0.46 -0.56
C ALA A 86 -5.76 1.14 0.52
N ARG A 87 -5.86 0.54 1.71
CA ARG A 87 -6.63 1.10 2.83
C ARG A 87 -6.06 2.43 3.32
N LEU A 88 -4.75 2.54 3.45
CA LEU A 88 -4.08 3.78 3.85
C LEU A 88 -4.27 4.88 2.78
N ARG A 89 -4.30 4.52 1.49
CA ARG A 89 -4.60 5.47 0.41
C ARG A 89 -6.02 6.01 0.52
N ARG A 90 -6.98 5.16 0.88
CA ARG A 90 -8.36 5.55 1.13
C ARG A 90 -8.47 6.45 2.36
N ALA A 91 -7.86 6.07 3.49
CA ALA A 91 -7.84 6.87 4.72
C ALA A 91 -7.28 8.27 4.48
N TRP A 92 -6.16 8.38 3.76
CA TRP A 92 -5.61 9.68 3.35
C TRP A 92 -6.62 10.52 2.56
N ARG A 93 -7.38 9.91 1.64
CA ARG A 93 -8.37 10.64 0.84
C ARG A 93 -9.53 11.11 1.70
N GLU A 94 -10.00 10.28 2.63
CA GLU A 94 -11.06 10.64 3.57
C GLU A 94 -10.63 11.87 4.41
N SER A 95 -9.38 11.91 4.89
CA SER A 95 -8.83 13.09 5.57
C SER A 95 -8.78 14.33 4.67
N VAL A 96 -8.35 14.20 3.41
CA VAL A 96 -8.33 15.34 2.46
C VAL A 96 -9.74 15.86 2.16
N VAL A 97 -10.73 14.97 2.06
CA VAL A 97 -12.14 15.36 1.90
C VAL A 97 -12.63 16.12 3.13
N ALA A 98 -12.40 15.61 4.33
CA ALA A 98 -12.77 16.28 5.58
C ALA A 98 -12.12 17.67 5.71
N MET A 99 -10.83 17.78 5.37
CA MET A 99 -10.12 19.06 5.36
C MET A 99 -10.76 20.07 4.39
N ASN A 100 -11.19 19.63 3.21
CA ASN A 100 -11.82 20.51 2.24
C ASN A 100 -13.25 20.90 2.64
N GLN A 101 -13.99 20.04 3.36
CA GLN A 101 -15.29 20.42 3.93
C GLN A 101 -15.13 21.60 4.90
N LEU A 102 -14.07 21.61 5.72
CA LEU A 102 -13.79 22.72 6.62
C LEU A 102 -13.41 24.00 5.85
N LYS A 103 -12.60 23.89 4.80
CA LYS A 103 -12.26 25.04 3.93
C LYS A 103 -13.50 25.62 3.24
N ASP A 104 -14.37 24.75 2.72
CA ASP A 104 -15.60 25.16 2.05
C ASP A 104 -16.54 25.88 3.04
N TYR A 105 -16.59 25.45 4.31
CA TYR A 105 -17.30 26.15 5.38
C TYR A 105 -16.73 27.57 5.62
N TYR A 106 -15.41 27.72 5.72
CA TYR A 106 -14.77 29.03 5.90
C TYR A 106 -14.94 29.97 4.70
N ILE A 107 -14.88 29.44 3.47
CA ILE A 107 -15.19 30.22 2.26
C ILE A 107 -16.62 30.79 2.33
N ALA A 108 -17.59 29.98 2.76
CA ALA A 108 -18.99 30.38 2.79
C ALA A 108 -19.27 31.49 3.83
N HIS A 109 -18.59 31.45 4.98
CA HIS A 109 -18.85 32.32 6.13
C HIS A 109 -17.89 33.52 6.26
N CYS A 110 -16.68 33.45 5.69
CA CYS A 110 -15.66 34.51 5.77
C CYS A 110 -15.40 35.14 4.39
N ARG A 111 -16.44 35.73 3.78
CA ARG A 111 -16.38 36.29 2.42
C ARG A 111 -15.53 37.56 2.28
N GLU A 112 -15.23 38.23 3.39
CA GLU A 112 -14.44 39.47 3.43
C GLU A 112 -12.98 39.23 3.01
N ILE A 113 -12.46 38.05 3.33
CA ILE A 113 -11.13 37.59 2.93
C ILE A 113 -11.37 36.70 1.72
N GLN A 114 -10.80 37.02 0.55
CA GLN A 114 -10.95 36.22 -0.68
C GLN A 114 -10.21 34.85 -0.59
N LEU A 115 -10.53 34.03 0.42
CA LEU A 115 -9.97 32.71 0.72
C LEU A 115 -10.10 31.75 -0.47
N GLU A 116 -11.13 31.97 -1.29
CA GLU A 116 -11.36 31.31 -2.56
C GLU A 116 -10.13 31.27 -3.49
N LYS A 117 -9.33 32.33 -3.51
CA LYS A 117 -8.12 32.40 -4.34
C LYS A 117 -6.90 31.77 -3.68
N ALA A 118 -6.94 31.57 -2.37
CA ALA A 118 -5.84 31.00 -1.59
C ALA A 118 -5.85 29.46 -1.60
N PHE A 119 -7.03 28.84 -1.64
CA PHE A 119 -7.15 27.38 -1.58
C PHE A 119 -7.11 26.73 -2.97
N ALA A 120 -6.04 25.97 -3.23
CA ALA A 120 -5.84 25.24 -4.48
C ALA A 120 -6.81 24.05 -4.68
N TRP A 121 -7.22 23.39 -3.59
CA TRP A 121 -8.16 22.27 -3.61
C TRP A 121 -9.42 22.59 -2.82
N ARG A 122 -10.58 22.30 -3.43
CA ARG A 122 -11.93 22.43 -2.87
C ARG A 122 -12.62 21.08 -2.90
N GLY A 123 -13.77 20.92 -2.24
CA GLY A 123 -14.53 19.67 -2.27
C GLY A 123 -14.80 19.12 -3.69
N SER A 124 -14.98 20.01 -4.66
CA SER A 124 -15.25 19.67 -6.06
C SER A 124 -14.00 19.46 -6.94
N THR A 125 -12.81 19.89 -6.51
CA THR A 125 -11.57 19.83 -7.31
C THR A 125 -10.55 18.81 -6.81
N ILE A 126 -10.96 17.92 -5.90
CA ILE A 126 -10.08 16.88 -5.32
C ILE A 126 -9.69 15.88 -6.41
N PRO A 127 -8.39 15.59 -6.61
CA PRO A 127 -7.96 14.60 -7.58
C PRO A 127 -8.50 13.20 -7.22
N PRO A 128 -8.83 12.36 -8.21
CA PRO A 128 -9.36 11.02 -7.97
C PRO A 128 -8.35 10.13 -7.23
N ALA A 129 -8.84 9.21 -6.37
CA ALA A 129 -8.01 8.30 -5.58
C ALA A 129 -7.08 7.45 -6.45
N ALA A 130 -7.65 6.90 -7.54
CA ALA A 130 -7.06 5.88 -8.40
C ALA A 130 -6.25 6.47 -9.57
N LYS A 131 -5.47 7.53 -9.34
CA LYS A 131 -4.60 8.08 -10.38
C LYS A 131 -3.42 7.13 -10.63
N ARG A 132 -3.41 6.45 -11.78
CA ARG A 132 -2.37 5.47 -12.17
C ARG A 132 -0.96 6.08 -12.31
N ASN A 133 -0.87 7.37 -12.60
CA ASN A 133 0.41 8.10 -12.65
C ASN A 133 0.80 8.73 -11.31
N SER A 134 0.34 8.16 -10.19
CA SER A 134 0.70 8.64 -8.85
C SER A 134 1.80 7.79 -8.24
N LEU A 135 2.62 8.40 -7.38
CA LEU A 135 3.61 7.68 -6.57
C LEU A 135 2.96 6.55 -5.76
N ALA A 136 1.71 6.75 -5.34
CA ALA A 136 0.89 5.76 -4.65
C ALA A 136 0.66 4.47 -5.46
N TYR A 137 0.39 4.61 -6.75
CA TYR A 137 0.20 3.49 -7.66
C TYR A 137 1.54 2.80 -7.96
N LEU A 138 2.62 3.56 -8.14
CA LEU A 138 3.95 2.99 -8.40
C LEU A 138 4.46 2.14 -7.22
N LEU A 139 4.23 2.59 -5.98
CA LEU A 139 4.55 1.80 -4.78
C LEU A 139 3.70 0.53 -4.67
N ALA A 140 2.42 0.59 -5.04
CA ALA A 140 1.59 -0.60 -5.08
C ALA A 140 2.04 -1.57 -6.17
N LEU A 141 2.41 -1.06 -7.35
CA LEU A 141 2.90 -1.84 -8.47
C LEU A 141 4.21 -2.57 -8.12
N SER A 142 5.15 -1.92 -7.42
CA SER A 142 6.39 -2.58 -7.00
C SER A 142 6.11 -3.75 -6.04
N VAL A 143 5.20 -3.57 -5.08
CA VAL A 143 4.75 -4.66 -4.18
C VAL A 143 4.10 -5.79 -4.99
N ILE A 144 3.24 -5.48 -5.96
CA ILE A 144 2.57 -6.48 -6.81
C ILE A 144 3.59 -7.31 -7.58
N LEU A 145 4.57 -6.65 -8.20
CA LEU A 145 5.61 -7.32 -8.98
C LEU A 145 6.43 -8.27 -8.09
N ILE A 146 6.85 -7.80 -6.92
CA ILE A 146 7.66 -8.59 -5.98
C ILE A 146 6.85 -9.76 -5.39
N ALA A 147 5.58 -9.54 -5.03
CA ALA A 147 4.72 -10.58 -4.51
C ALA A 147 4.44 -11.67 -5.56
N SER A 148 4.20 -11.25 -6.81
CA SER A 148 3.98 -12.17 -7.93
C SER A 148 5.25 -12.96 -8.26
N ALA A 149 6.43 -12.31 -8.23
CA ALA A 149 7.71 -13.00 -8.39
C ALA A 149 7.96 -14.00 -7.26
N SER A 150 7.64 -13.63 -6.02
CA SER A 150 7.74 -14.51 -4.85
C SER A 150 6.88 -15.76 -5.02
N LEU A 151 5.60 -15.61 -5.38
CA LEU A 151 4.72 -16.77 -5.62
C LEU A 151 5.20 -17.66 -6.78
N SER A 152 5.78 -17.05 -7.81
CA SER A 152 6.34 -17.78 -8.95
C SER A 152 7.60 -18.56 -8.54
N ALA A 153 8.47 -17.97 -7.71
CA ALA A 153 9.62 -18.65 -7.13
C ALA A 153 9.20 -19.83 -6.25
N ALA A 154 8.15 -19.64 -5.42
CA ALA A 154 7.59 -20.72 -4.62
C ALA A 154 7.15 -21.92 -5.50
N TYR A 155 6.45 -21.63 -6.60
CA TYR A 155 6.05 -22.65 -7.57
C TYR A 155 7.25 -23.39 -8.19
N VAL A 156 8.31 -22.67 -8.58
CA VAL A 156 9.52 -23.29 -9.14
C VAL A 156 10.17 -24.24 -8.13
N TYR A 157 10.37 -23.79 -6.88
CA TYR A 157 10.96 -24.63 -5.84
C TYR A 157 10.11 -25.86 -5.52
N LEU A 158 8.78 -25.73 -5.53
CA LEU A 158 7.88 -26.86 -5.39
C LEU A 158 8.03 -27.87 -6.54
N CYS A 159 8.13 -27.38 -7.78
CA CYS A 159 8.32 -28.25 -8.94
C CYS A 159 9.68 -28.96 -8.93
N LEU A 160 10.73 -28.31 -8.41
CA LEU A 160 12.03 -28.94 -8.19
C LEU A 160 11.94 -30.09 -7.17
N THR A 161 11.13 -29.96 -6.12
CA THR A 161 10.87 -31.07 -5.17
C THR A 161 10.15 -32.25 -5.82
N LEU A 162 9.34 -32.00 -6.85
CA LEU A 162 8.55 -33.00 -7.56
C LEU A 162 9.23 -33.56 -8.81
N ASP A 163 10.49 -33.19 -9.07
CA ASP A 163 11.26 -33.57 -10.26
C ASP A 163 10.51 -33.33 -11.59
N LEU A 164 9.73 -32.25 -11.66
CA LEU A 164 9.00 -31.88 -12.88
C LEU A 164 9.97 -31.34 -13.95
N PRO A 165 9.67 -31.55 -15.26
CA PRO A 165 10.54 -31.08 -16.34
C PRO A 165 10.66 -29.56 -16.36
N SER A 166 11.84 -29.06 -16.72
CA SER A 166 12.17 -27.62 -16.74
C SER A 166 11.15 -26.78 -17.52
N ALA A 167 10.64 -27.28 -18.64
CA ALA A 167 9.60 -26.60 -19.41
C ALA A 167 8.32 -26.33 -18.58
N ALA A 168 7.87 -27.30 -17.78
CA ALA A 168 6.69 -27.13 -16.91
C ALA A 168 6.96 -26.15 -15.75
N GLN A 169 8.20 -26.09 -15.27
CA GLN A 169 8.62 -25.15 -14.24
C GLN A 169 8.52 -23.71 -14.74
N PHE A 170 9.14 -23.40 -15.88
CA PHE A 170 9.18 -22.03 -16.42
C PHE A 170 7.82 -21.57 -16.94
N MET A 171 7.10 -22.42 -17.66
CA MET A 171 5.75 -22.06 -18.14
C MET A 171 4.78 -21.87 -16.99
N GLY A 172 4.79 -22.76 -15.99
CA GLY A 172 3.95 -22.63 -14.82
C GLY A 172 4.30 -21.40 -13.99
N ALA A 173 5.59 -21.10 -13.79
CA ALA A 173 6.04 -19.90 -13.10
C ALA A 173 5.58 -18.62 -13.82
N ALA A 174 5.70 -18.55 -15.15
CA ALA A 174 5.20 -17.42 -15.93
C ALA A 174 3.68 -17.26 -15.81
N ALA A 175 2.94 -18.37 -15.84
CA ALA A 175 1.48 -18.36 -15.66
C ALA A 175 1.09 -17.87 -14.26
N VAL A 176 1.76 -18.37 -13.21
CA VAL A 176 1.55 -17.92 -11.82
C VAL A 176 1.88 -16.44 -11.67
N PHE A 177 2.98 -15.95 -12.24
CA PHE A 177 3.37 -14.55 -12.20
C PHE A 177 2.28 -13.65 -12.79
N ILE A 178 1.81 -13.97 -13.99
CA ILE A 178 0.80 -13.18 -14.71
C ILE A 178 -0.54 -13.24 -13.97
N ALA A 179 -0.98 -14.44 -13.58
CA ALA A 179 -2.26 -14.62 -12.89
C ALA A 179 -2.28 -13.91 -11.52
N ALA A 180 -1.22 -14.06 -10.73
CA ALA A 180 -1.09 -13.40 -9.44
C ALA A 180 -1.02 -11.88 -9.59
N GLY A 181 -0.21 -11.37 -10.52
CA GLY A 181 -0.07 -9.93 -10.77
C GLY A 181 -1.39 -9.31 -11.21
N TRP A 182 -2.10 -9.96 -12.13
CA TRP A 182 -3.41 -9.50 -12.58
C TRP A 182 -4.47 -9.53 -11.46
N PHE A 183 -4.49 -10.60 -10.67
CA PHE A 183 -5.40 -10.73 -9.53
C PHE A 183 -5.16 -9.63 -8.49
N GLN A 184 -3.89 -9.39 -8.15
CA GLN A 184 -3.49 -8.36 -7.19
C GLN A 184 -3.78 -6.94 -7.71
N LEU A 185 -3.58 -6.67 -8.99
CA LEU A 185 -3.98 -5.39 -9.61
C LEU A 185 -5.49 -5.17 -9.49
N LYS A 186 -6.30 -6.19 -9.78
CA LYS A 186 -7.76 -6.10 -9.63
C LYS A 186 -8.18 -5.87 -8.19
N ILE A 187 -7.52 -6.51 -7.23
CA ILE A 187 -7.73 -6.24 -5.81
C ILE A 187 -7.41 -4.77 -5.53
N TYR A 188 -6.23 -4.30 -5.89
CA TYR A 188 -5.83 -2.92 -5.63
C TYR A 188 -6.83 -1.90 -6.18
N ASP A 189 -7.21 -2.04 -7.46
CA ASP A 189 -8.17 -1.14 -8.11
C ASP A 189 -9.55 -1.17 -7.40
N ARG A 190 -10.00 -2.35 -6.93
CA ARG A 190 -11.28 -2.49 -6.21
C ARG A 190 -11.28 -1.84 -4.82
N TRP A 191 -10.14 -1.83 -4.13
CA TRP A 191 -10.05 -1.30 -2.77
C TRP A 191 -9.68 0.18 -2.71
N VAL A 192 -9.07 0.72 -3.77
CA VAL A 192 -8.70 2.14 -3.89
C VAL A 192 -9.79 2.99 -4.55
N GLY A 193 -10.53 2.41 -5.51
CA GLY A 193 -11.66 3.06 -6.20
C GLY A 193 -12.84 3.29 -5.27
#